data_AF-A0A2E1AA16-F1
#
_entry.id   AF-A0A2E1AA16-F1
#
_cell.length_a   1.000
_cell.length_b   1.000
_cell.length_c   1.000
_cell.angle_alpha   90.00
_cell.angle_beta   90.00
_cell.angle_gamma   90.00
#
_symmetry.space_group_name_H-M   'P 1'
#
loop_
_entity.id
_entity.type
_entity.pdbx_description
1 polymer ?
#
loop_
_entity_poly.entity_id
_entity_poly.type
_entity_poly.pdbx_seq_one_letter_code
_entity_poly.pdbx_strand_id
1 'polypeptide(L)'
;MPEDKSQRRAVIDPILLALKSRRVLIAISALLVGLMTLLVPELVVVRVEILVLLITLALALIGGYTIEDAASVARQSNPSTVPREQIQELVEAVLDALMDPVDEGIG
;
A
#
# COMPACT_ATOMS: atom_id res chain seq x y z
N MET A 1 -3.35 30.56 32.05
CA MET A 1 -2.71 30.46 30.72
C MET A 1 -2.98 29.09 30.12
N PRO A 2 -3.91 28.93 29.16
CA PRO A 2 -4.25 27.66 28.54
C PRO A 2 -3.72 27.44 27.11
N GLU A 3 -2.82 28.31 26.60
CA GLU A 3 -2.38 28.29 25.19
C GLU A 3 -1.40 27.16 24.83
N ASP A 4 -0.72 26.55 25.81
CA ASP A 4 0.31 25.52 25.57
C ASP A 4 -0.27 24.16 25.12
N LYS A 5 -1.55 23.88 25.39
CA LYS A 5 -2.15 22.55 25.08
C LYS A 5 -2.59 22.39 23.63
N SER A 6 -3.01 23.46 22.98
CA SER A 6 -3.47 23.43 21.57
C SER A 6 -2.28 23.31 20.62
N GLN A 7 -1.19 24.05 20.89
CA GLN A 7 0.03 24.02 20.09
C GLN A 7 0.79 22.69 20.23
N ARG A 8 0.82 22.09 21.43
CA ARG A 8 1.37 20.73 21.64
C ARG A 8 0.62 19.67 20.84
N ARG A 9 -0.70 19.72 20.78
CA ARG A 9 -1.50 18.77 19.96
C ARG A 9 -1.17 18.88 18.48
N ALA A 10 -1.05 20.10 17.95
CA ALA A 10 -0.74 20.33 16.54
C ALA A 10 0.61 19.74 16.09
N VAL A 11 1.60 19.62 16.99
CA VAL A 11 2.93 19.06 16.68
C VAL A 11 3.05 17.59 17.09
N ILE A 12 2.43 17.19 18.20
CA ILE A 12 2.50 15.81 18.70
C ILE A 12 1.65 14.87 17.84
N ASP A 13 0.48 15.31 17.37
CA ASP A 13 -0.42 14.49 16.56
C ASP A 13 0.22 14.00 15.24
N PRO A 14 0.91 14.83 14.44
CA PRO A 14 1.59 14.33 13.23
C PRO A 14 2.76 13.40 13.56
N ILE A 15 3.46 13.59 14.69
CA ILE A 15 4.53 12.68 15.12
C ILE A 15 3.94 11.33 15.54
N LEU A 16 2.85 11.33 16.32
CA LEU A 16 2.13 10.11 16.70
C LEU A 16 1.54 9.40 15.49
N LEU A 17 1.03 10.14 14.52
CA LEU A 17 0.53 9.59 13.25
C LEU A 17 1.66 8.98 12.43
N ALA A 18 2.82 9.63 12.36
CA ALA A 18 4.00 9.08 11.71
C ALA A 18 4.48 7.80 12.41
N LEU A 19 4.55 7.78 13.75
CA LEU A 19 4.95 6.60 14.53
C LEU A 19 3.96 5.43 14.43
N LYS A 20 2.70 5.68 14.07
CA LYS A 20 1.72 4.63 13.77
C LYS A 20 2.03 3.91 12.45
N SER A 21 2.76 4.55 11.53
CA SER A 21 3.12 3.95 10.24
C SER A 21 4.18 2.87 10.41
N ARG A 22 3.85 1.64 9.99
CA ARG A 22 4.79 0.50 9.97
C ARG A 22 6.08 0.84 9.20
N ARG A 23 5.96 1.60 8.10
CA ARG A 23 7.09 2.03 7.27
C ARG A 23 8.05 2.94 8.04
N VAL A 24 7.50 3.86 8.83
CA VAL A 24 8.29 4.77 9.68
C VAL A 24 8.99 4.00 10.80
N LEU A 25 8.31 3.03 11.41
CA LEU A 25 8.94 2.16 12.43
C LEU A 25 10.10 1.33 11.86
N ILE A 26 9.97 0.82 10.64
CA ILE A 26 11.04 0.09 9.94
C ILE A 26 12.23 1.02 9.69
N ALA A 27 11.97 2.24 9.19
CA ALA A 27 13.02 3.23 8.96
C ALA A 27 13.74 3.64 10.26
N ILE A 28 13.00 3.88 11.34
CA ILE A 28 13.58 4.21 12.66
C ILE A 28 14.40 3.02 13.19
N SER A 29 13.88 1.80 13.09
CA SER A 29 14.60 0.60 13.53
C SER A 29 15.89 0.40 12.74
N ALA A 30 15.86 0.55 11.42
CA ALA A 30 17.04 0.48 10.58
C ALA A 30 18.05 1.58 10.91
N LEU A 31 17.59 2.81 11.17
CA LEU A 31 18.45 3.90 11.60
C LEU A 31 19.12 3.59 12.95
N LEU A 32 18.36 3.10 13.94
CA LEU A 32 18.89 2.74 15.26
C LEU A 32 19.95 1.64 15.15
N VAL A 33 19.69 0.59 14.38
CA VAL A 33 20.66 -0.49 14.16
C VAL A 33 21.90 0.05 13.45
N GLY A 34 21.73 0.90 12.42
CA GLY A 34 22.85 1.54 11.73
C GLY A 34 23.69 2.46 12.62
N LEU A 35 23.07 3.14 13.58
CA LEU A 35 23.80 3.93 14.59
C LEU A 35 24.56 3.01 15.56
N MET A 36 23.95 1.90 16.00
CA MET A 36 24.61 0.93 16.88
C MET A 36 25.85 0.31 16.23
N THR A 37 25.87 0.07 14.92
CA THR A 37 27.06 -0.46 14.23
C THR A 37 28.24 0.53 14.20
N LEU A 38 27.98 1.83 14.38
CA LEU A 38 29.04 2.84 14.54
C LEU A 38 29.69 2.78 15.93
N LEU A 39 28.92 2.38 16.95
CA LEU A 39 29.41 2.28 18.33
C LEU A 39 30.29 1.04 18.56
N VAL A 40 30.21 0.02 17.69
CA VAL A 40 30.99 -1.21 17.82
C VAL A 40 32.23 -1.15 16.92
N PRO A 41 33.45 -1.02 17.48
CA PRO A 41 34.68 -0.91 16.69
C PRO A 41 35.07 -2.22 16.00
N GLU A 42 34.65 -3.38 16.54
CA GLU A 42 34.93 -4.70 15.96
C GLU A 42 34.23 -4.91 14.60
N LEU A 43 33.15 -4.18 14.34
CA LEU A 43 32.39 -4.29 13.09
C LEU A 43 32.99 -3.49 11.94
N VAL A 44 34.08 -2.75 12.12
CA VAL A 44 34.65 -1.86 11.08
C VAL A 44 34.90 -2.59 9.75
N VAL A 45 35.40 -3.82 9.80
CA VAL A 45 35.75 -4.60 8.62
C VAL A 45 34.52 -5.03 7.81
N VAL A 46 33.39 -5.26 8.48
CA VAL A 46 32.14 -5.74 7.86
C VAL A 46 31.02 -4.69 7.89
N ARG A 47 31.36 -3.45 8.26
CA ARG A 47 30.39 -2.38 8.53
C ARG A 47 29.60 -2.04 7.28
N VAL A 48 30.29 -1.98 6.15
CA VAL A 48 29.69 -1.61 4.87
C VAL A 48 28.69 -2.69 4.46
N GLU A 49 29.05 -3.96 4.57
CA GLU A 49 28.22 -5.12 4.26
C GLU A 49 26.97 -5.15 5.14
N ILE A 50 27.12 -4.92 6.45
CA ILE A 50 26.00 -4.84 7.39
C ILE A 50 25.06 -3.69 7.02
N LEU A 51 25.59 -2.50 6.73
CA LEU A 51 24.77 -1.35 6.34
C LEU A 51 24.06 -1.58 5.01
N VAL A 52 24.72 -2.18 4.02
CA VAL A 52 24.13 -2.53 2.73
C VAL A 52 23.00 -3.53 2.92
N LEU A 53 23.20 -4.60 3.69
CA LEU A 53 22.16 -5.58 3.99
C LEU A 53 20.98 -4.93 4.72
N LEU A 54 21.26 -4.08 5.71
CA LEU A 54 20.25 -3.40 6.50
C LEU A 54 19.40 -2.44 5.66
N ILE A 55 20.05 -1.64 4.80
CA ILE A 55 19.38 -0.70 3.89
C ILE A 55 18.56 -1.49 2.86
N THR A 56 19.14 -2.54 2.26
CA THR A 56 18.44 -3.38 1.28
C THR A 56 17.20 -4.02 1.89
N LEU A 57 17.31 -4.57 3.10
CA LEU A 57 16.18 -5.14 3.83
C LEU A 57 15.12 -4.08 4.15
N ALA A 58 15.52 -2.91 4.64
CA ALA A 58 14.59 -1.81 4.93
C ALA A 58 13.83 -1.36 3.67
N LEU A 59 14.54 -1.20 2.55
CA LEU A 59 13.94 -0.84 1.26
C LEU A 59 13.01 -1.93 0.74
N ALA A 60 13.38 -3.21 0.86
CA ALA A 60 12.53 -4.33 0.46
C ALA A 60 11.22 -4.37 1.25
N LEU A 61 11.29 -4.18 2.57
CA LEU A 61 10.10 -4.16 3.43
C LEU A 61 9.21 -2.95 3.14
N ILE A 62 9.79 -1.75 3.07
CA ILE A 62 9.05 -0.51 2.79
C ILE A 62 8.44 -0.54 1.39
N GLY A 63 9.20 -1.02 0.40
CA GLY A 63 8.75 -1.20 -0.99
C GLY A 63 7.60 -2.22 -1.07
N GLY A 64 7.73 -3.37 -0.40
CA GLY A 64 6.67 -4.38 -0.31
C GLY A 64 5.36 -3.81 0.23
N TYR A 65 5.41 -3.10 1.37
CA TYR A 65 4.24 -2.41 1.92
C TYR A 65 3.67 -1.34 0.98
N THR A 66 4.53 -0.66 0.23
CA THR A 66 4.10 0.36 -0.73
C THR A 66 3.30 -0.25 -1.88
N ILE A 67 3.75 -1.38 -2.41
CA ILE A 67 3.06 -2.10 -3.48
C ILE A 67 1.76 -2.71 -2.96
N GLU A 68 1.76 -3.33 -1.78
CA GLU A 68 0.57 -3.90 -1.16
C GLU A 68 -0.52 -2.85 -0.91
N ASP A 69 -0.13 -1.69 -0.36
CA ASP A 69 -1.05 -0.59 -0.12
C ASP A 69 -1.57 0.00 -1.44
N ALA A 70 -0.70 0.18 -2.45
CA ALA A 70 -1.12 0.63 -3.78
C ALA A 70 -2.08 -0.36 -4.45
N ALA A 71 -1.85 -1.67 -4.33
CA ALA A 71 -2.72 -2.71 -4.85
C ALA A 71 -4.05 -2.80 -4.07
N SER A 72 -4.02 -2.58 -2.75
CA SER A 72 -5.21 -2.50 -1.91
C SER A 72 -6.07 -1.29 -2.30
N VAL A 73 -5.46 -0.12 -2.44
CA VAL A 73 -6.12 1.10 -2.90
C VAL A 73 -6.66 0.93 -4.32
N ALA A 74 -5.88 0.35 -5.24
CA ALA A 74 -6.33 0.08 -6.61
C ALA A 74 -7.54 -0.88 -6.68
N ARG A 75 -7.59 -1.89 -5.79
CA ARG A 75 -8.74 -2.80 -5.66
C ARG A 75 -9.96 -2.12 -5.05
N GLN A 76 -9.77 -1.20 -4.12
CA GLN A 76 -10.86 -0.45 -3.51
C GLN A 76 -11.39 0.65 -4.44
N SER A 77 -10.51 1.27 -5.23
CA SER A 77 -10.87 2.33 -6.18
C SER A 77 -11.47 1.80 -7.48
N ASN A 78 -11.16 0.54 -7.84
CA ASN A 78 -11.84 -0.17 -8.93
C ASN A 78 -12.72 -1.29 -8.35
N PRO A 79 -13.95 -0.99 -7.89
CA PRO A 79 -14.96 -2.03 -7.77
C PRO A 79 -15.35 -2.44 -9.19
N SER A 80 -14.51 -3.24 -9.87
CA SER A 80 -14.95 -4.01 -11.02
C SER A 80 -15.83 -5.16 -10.56
N THR A 81 -16.86 -4.85 -9.77
CA THR A 81 -18.10 -5.58 -9.73
C THR A 81 -18.87 -5.10 -10.94
N VAL A 82 -18.65 -5.70 -12.11
CA VAL A 82 -19.81 -5.84 -13.01
C VAL A 82 -20.80 -6.64 -12.18
N PRO A 83 -21.95 -6.04 -11.78
CA PRO A 83 -22.94 -6.76 -10.98
C PRO A 83 -23.27 -8.07 -11.69
N ARG A 84 -23.36 -9.18 -10.95
CA ARG A 84 -23.67 -10.48 -11.56
C ARG A 84 -24.96 -10.41 -12.39
N GLU A 85 -25.86 -9.53 -11.95
CA GLU A 85 -27.10 -9.17 -12.62
C GLU A 85 -26.85 -8.58 -14.02
N GLN A 86 -25.88 -7.66 -14.18
CA GLN A 86 -25.54 -7.10 -15.50
C GLN A 86 -24.85 -8.11 -16.42
N ILE A 87 -24.11 -9.08 -15.86
CA ILE A 87 -23.54 -10.18 -16.65
C ILE A 87 -24.65 -11.12 -17.12
N GLN A 88 -25.61 -11.45 -16.24
CA GLN A 88 -26.75 -12.29 -16.59
C GLN A 88 -27.64 -11.64 -17.64
N GLU A 89 -27.96 -10.35 -17.47
CA GLU A 89 -28.78 -9.58 -18.40
C GLU A 89 -28.09 -9.44 -19.77
N LEU A 90 -26.76 -9.26 -19.80
CA LEU A 90 -26.00 -9.25 -21.04
C LEU A 90 -25.98 -10.63 -21.72
N VAL A 91 -25.84 -11.72 -20.95
CA VAL A 91 -25.85 -13.09 -21.50
C VAL A 91 -27.24 -13.46 -22.03
N GLU A 92 -28.31 -13.07 -21.33
CA GLU A 92 -29.69 -13.27 -21.73
C GLU A 92 -30.03 -12.46 -22.99
N ALA A 93 -29.65 -11.19 -23.06
CA ALA A 93 -29.82 -10.37 -24.25
C ALA A 93 -29.05 -10.90 -25.48
N VAL A 94 -27.86 -11.46 -25.28
CA VAL A 94 -27.07 -12.07 -26.37
C VAL A 94 -27.68 -13.40 -26.82
N LEU A 95 -28.20 -14.20 -25.89
CA LEU A 95 -28.89 -15.46 -26.21
C LEU A 95 -30.20 -15.19 -26.95
N ASP A 96 -31.00 -14.22 -26.51
CA ASP A 96 -32.22 -13.80 -27.19
C ASP A 96 -31.92 -13.28 -28.59
N ALA A 97 -30.92 -12.42 -28.76
CA ALA A 97 -30.52 -11.93 -30.07
C ALA A 97 -30.00 -13.01 -31.03
N LEU A 98 -29.50 -14.14 -30.51
CA LEU A 98 -29.07 -15.30 -31.30
C LEU A 98 -30.20 -16.30 -31.56
N MET A 99 -31.22 -16.32 -30.69
CA MET A 99 -32.38 -17.21 -30.79
C MET A 99 -33.55 -16.57 -31.53
N ASP A 100 -33.57 -15.24 -31.68
CA ASP A 100 -34.57 -14.52 -32.47
C ASP A 100 -34.36 -14.88 -33.96
N PRO A 101 -35.27 -15.64 -34.58
CA PRO A 101 -35.17 -15.90 -36.00
C PRO A 101 -35.25 -14.54 -36.70
N VAL A 102 -34.34 -14.32 -37.65
CA VAL A 102 -34.42 -13.23 -38.62
C VAL A 102 -35.75 -13.37 -39.36
N ASP A 103 -36.82 -12.78 -38.81
CA ASP A 103 -38.08 -12.59 -39.49
C ASP A 103 -37.90 -11.35 -40.37
N GLU A 104 -37.13 -11.53 -41.45
CA GLU A 104 -37.20 -10.69 -42.64
C GLU A 104 -38.61 -10.83 -43.24
N GLY A 105 -39.59 -10.23 -42.59
CA GLY A 105 -40.92 -10.00 -43.13
C GLY A 105 -40.90 -8.81 -44.08
N ILE A 106 -40.31 -8.98 -45.27
CA ILE A 106 -40.69 -8.18 -46.43
C ILE A 106 -42.11 -8.63 -46.82
N GLY A 107 -43.09 -7.81 -46.45
CA GLY A 107 -44.40 -7.78 -47.10
C GLY A 107 -44.32 -7.25 -48.53
#